data_AF-A0A967SQV9-F1
#
_entry.id   AF-A0A967SQV9-F1
#
_cell.length_a   1.000
_cell.length_b   1.000
_cell.length_c   1.000
_cell.angle_alpha   90.00
_cell.angle_beta   90.00
_cell.angle_gamma   90.00
#
_symmetry.space_group_name_H-M   'P 1'
#
loop_
_entity.id
_entity.type
_entity.pdbx_description
1 polymer ?
#
loop_
_entity_poly.entity_id
_entity_poly.type
_entity_poly.pdbx_seq_one_letter_code
_entity_poly.pdbx_strand_id
1 'polypeptide(L)'
;MDRGLVARRPGSEDRRTVWLDLTGAGNTVLADYRAKIETSLIHTLQQESAAQMSDMALALDRMTRALLDAREGEPPPCRGCIACNLFRREDCALGAGRPHAACHSEPAATP
;
A
#
# COMPACT_ATOMS: atom_id res chain seq x y z
N MET A 1 -16.58 -10.78 24.49
CA MET A 1 -16.54 -12.26 24.54
C MET A 1 -15.41 -12.72 23.65
N ASP A 2 -14.40 -13.38 24.22
CA ASP A 2 -13.33 -14.01 23.47
C ASP A 2 -13.92 -15.19 22.68
N ARG A 3 -13.81 -15.17 21.35
CA ARG A 3 -14.46 -16.16 20.47
C ARG A 3 -13.65 -17.43 20.30
N GLY A 4 -12.46 -17.52 20.90
CA GLY A 4 -11.61 -18.71 20.84
C GLY A 4 -11.13 -19.05 19.42
N LEU A 5 -11.07 -18.07 18.52
CA LEU A 5 -10.63 -18.26 17.14
C LEU A 5 -9.11 -18.32 17.00
N VAL A 6 -8.39 -17.81 18.00
CA VAL A 6 -6.93 -17.73 18.04
C VAL A 6 -6.44 -18.28 19.37
N ALA A 7 -5.43 -19.15 19.32
CA ALA A 7 -4.68 -19.60 20.47
C ALA A 7 -3.37 -18.80 20.58
N ARG A 8 -2.97 -18.52 21.82
CA ARG A 8 -1.70 -17.85 22.13
C ARG A 8 -0.69 -18.87 22.59
N ARG A 9 0.51 -18.84 22.03
CA ARG A 9 1.63 -19.70 22.43
C ARG A 9 2.86 -18.84 22.77
N PRO A 10 3.55 -19.08 23.90
CA PRO A 10 4.77 -18.35 24.22
C PRO A 10 5.85 -18.54 23.14
N GLY A 11 6.64 -17.49 22.91
CA GLY A 11 7.83 -17.57 22.08
C GLY A 11 8.82 -18.59 22.64
N SER A 12 9.40 -19.41 21.76
CA SER A 12 10.43 -20.39 22.13
C SER A 12 11.77 -19.74 22.49
N GLU A 13 12.05 -18.55 21.95
CA GLU A 13 13.32 -17.83 22.14
C GLU A 13 13.20 -16.67 23.12
N ASP A 14 12.07 -15.95 23.12
CA ASP A 14 11.79 -14.86 24.05
C ASP A 14 10.40 -15.05 24.68
N ARG A 15 10.36 -15.12 26.02
CA ARG A 15 9.13 -15.27 26.81
C ARG A 15 8.22 -14.04 26.75
N ARG A 16 8.72 -12.90 26.26
CA ARG A 16 7.93 -11.70 25.99
C ARG A 16 7.21 -11.77 24.63
N THR A 17 7.64 -12.65 23.75
CA THR A 17 7.02 -12.88 22.46
C THR A 17 5.84 -13.84 22.59
N VAL A 18 4.77 -13.57 21.87
CA VAL A 18 3.57 -14.42 21.81
C VAL A 18 3.26 -14.71 20.36
N TRP A 19 3.23 -16.00 20.01
CA TRP A 19 2.73 -16.49 18.73
C TRP A 19 1.22 -16.62 18.77
N LEU A 20 0.58 -16.30 17.65
CA LEU A 20 -0.85 -16.44 17.44
C LEU A 20 -1.08 -17.55 16.41
N ASP A 21 -1.76 -18.61 16.84
CA ASP A 21 -2.14 -19.74 16.01
C ASP A 21 -3.66 -19.73 15.81
N LEU A 22 -4.16 -20.00 14.61
CA LEU A 22 -5.60 -20.16 14.38
C LEU A 22 -6.08 -21.48 14.98
N THR A 23 -7.17 -21.43 15.75
CA THR A 23 -7.82 -22.65 16.24
C THR A 23 -8.56 -23.37 15.11
N GLY A 24 -9.04 -24.59 15.33
CA GLY A 24 -9.90 -25.28 14.36
C GLY A 24 -11.12 -24.43 13.96
N ALA A 25 -11.80 -23.82 14.95
CA ALA A 25 -12.90 -22.89 14.70
C ALA A 25 -12.44 -21.62 13.95
N GLY A 26 -11.26 -21.10 14.28
CA GLY A 26 -10.65 -19.97 13.56
C GLY A 26 -10.41 -20.28 12.08
N ASN A 27 -9.91 -21.47 11.77
CA ASN A 27 -9.69 -21.91 10.39
C ASN A 27 -11.01 -22.05 9.61
N THR A 28 -12.06 -22.62 10.22
CA THR A 28 -13.39 -22.70 9.58
C THR A 28 -13.93 -21.32 9.25
N VAL A 29 -13.88 -20.39 10.20
CA VAL A 29 -14.33 -19.01 9.96
C VAL A 29 -13.49 -18.34 8.88
N LEU A 30 -12.16 -18.49 8.92
CA LEU A 30 -11.28 -17.92 7.91
C LEU A 30 -11.60 -18.45 6.50
N ALA A 31 -11.87 -19.75 6.36
CA ALA A 31 -12.25 -20.35 5.08
C ALA A 31 -13.55 -19.75 4.54
N ASP A 32 -14.58 -19.60 5.39
CA ASP A 32 -15.85 -18.99 5.01
C ASP A 32 -15.69 -17.54 4.55
N TYR A 33 -14.88 -16.75 5.26
CA TYR A 33 -14.61 -15.36 4.88
C TYR A 33 -13.75 -15.26 3.62
N ARG A 34 -12.78 -16.16 3.44
CA ARG A 34 -11.95 -16.19 2.25
C ARG A 34 -12.79 -16.40 0.99
N ALA A 35 -13.71 -17.38 1.00
CA ALA A 35 -14.60 -17.62 -0.13
C ALA A 35 -15.48 -16.39 -0.45
N LYS A 36 -15.99 -15.70 0.57
CA LYS A 36 -16.78 -14.46 0.40
C LYS A 36 -15.96 -13.32 -0.16
N ILE A 37 -14.74 -13.12 0.34
CA ILE A 37 -13.83 -12.07 -0.12
C ILE A 37 -13.42 -12.34 -1.56
N GLU A 38 -13.04 -13.57 -1.90
CA GLU A 38 -12.69 -13.96 -3.27
C GLU A 38 -13.85 -13.71 -4.24
N THR A 39 -15.07 -14.14 -3.88
CA THR A 39 -16.28 -13.90 -4.68
C THR A 39 -16.55 -12.40 -4.86
N SER A 40 -16.43 -11.62 -3.79
CA SER A 40 -16.64 -10.17 -3.84
C SER A 40 -15.57 -9.45 -4.66
N LEU A 41 -14.31 -9.84 -4.54
CA LEU A 41 -13.21 -9.24 -5.31
C LEU A 41 -13.36 -9.55 -6.80
N ILE A 42 -13.68 -10.79 -7.15
CA ILE A 42 -13.96 -11.16 -8.54
C ILE A 42 -15.11 -10.33 -9.08
N HIS A 43 -16.23 -10.24 -8.35
CA HIS A 43 -17.38 -9.46 -8.79
C HIS A 43 -17.05 -7.98 -9.01
N THR A 44 -16.23 -7.38 -8.13
CA THR A 44 -15.84 -5.96 -8.23
C THR A 44 -14.86 -5.72 -9.38
N LEU A 45 -13.94 -6.66 -9.63
CA LEU A 45 -12.83 -6.48 -10.56
C LEU A 45 -13.06 -7.14 -11.93
N GLN A 46 -14.15 -7.88 -12.12
CA GLN A 46 -14.43 -8.62 -13.36
C GLN A 46 -14.49 -7.75 -14.63
N GLN A 47 -14.74 -6.45 -14.49
CA GLN A 47 -14.80 -5.51 -15.61
C GLN A 47 -13.46 -4.84 -15.92
N GLU A 48 -12.47 -5.03 -15.05
CA GLU A 48 -11.15 -4.42 -15.20
C GLU A 48 -10.20 -5.36 -15.95
N SER A 49 -9.44 -4.80 -16.88
CA SER A 49 -8.35 -5.55 -17.52
C SER A 49 -7.20 -5.82 -16.53
N ALA A 50 -6.39 -6.83 -16.84
CA ALA A 50 -5.19 -7.11 -16.06
C ALA A 50 -4.23 -5.92 -15.96
N ALA A 51 -4.14 -5.10 -17.03
CA ALA A 51 -3.35 -3.87 -17.04
C ALA A 51 -3.90 -2.83 -16.04
N GLN A 52 -5.21 -2.59 -16.04
CA GLN A 52 -5.86 -1.65 -15.10
C GLN A 52 -5.71 -2.10 -13.65
N MET A 53 -5.85 -3.40 -13.37
CA MET A 53 -5.61 -3.95 -12.03
C MET A 53 -4.15 -3.77 -11.60
N SER A 54 -3.19 -3.93 -12.50
CA SER A 54 -1.77 -3.71 -12.23
C SER A 54 -1.47 -2.24 -11.94
N ASP A 55 -2.03 -1.32 -12.74
CA ASP A 55 -1.88 0.13 -12.53
C ASP A 55 -2.48 0.56 -11.19
N MET A 56 -3.66 0.04 -10.83
CA MET A 56 -4.30 0.30 -9.54
C MET A 56 -3.45 -0.21 -8.37
N ALA A 57 -2.89 -1.42 -8.45
CA ALA A 57 -2.02 -1.96 -7.41
C ALA A 57 -0.76 -1.10 -7.22
N LEU A 58 -0.14 -0.64 -8.32
CA LEU A 58 1.01 0.26 -8.29
C LEU A 58 0.65 1.63 -7.69
N ALA A 59 -0.53 2.17 -8.02
CA ALA A 59 -1.01 3.42 -7.44
C ALA A 59 -1.22 3.30 -5.92
N LEU A 60 -1.84 2.22 -5.45
CA LEU A 60 -2.06 1.94 -4.02
C LEU A 60 -0.75 1.80 -3.25
N ASP A 61 0.23 1.06 -3.78
CA ASP A 61 1.55 0.91 -3.17
C ASP A 61 2.28 2.27 -3.06
N ARG A 62 2.21 3.11 -4.10
CA ARG A 62 2.81 4.45 -4.05
C ARG A 62 2.13 5.36 -3.03
N MET A 63 0.79 5.37 -2.97
CA MET A 63 0.06 6.16 -1.97
C MET A 63 0.41 5.70 -0.56
N THR A 64 0.48 4.38 -0.34
CA THR A 64 0.86 3.81 0.96
C THR A 64 2.25 4.28 1.37
N ARG A 65 3.23 4.21 0.47
CA ARG A 65 4.59 4.71 0.74
C ARG A 65 4.62 6.20 0.99
N ALA A 66 3.90 6.99 0.21
CA ALA A 66 3.82 8.44 0.42
C ALA A 66 3.24 8.79 1.80
N LEU A 67 2.21 8.06 2.25
CA LEU A 67 1.63 8.24 3.58
C LEU A 67 2.58 7.81 4.70
N LEU A 68 3.36 6.74 4.51
CA LEU A 68 4.35 6.28 5.50
C LEU A 68 5.58 7.19 5.57
N ASP A 69 6.01 7.76 4.45
CA ASP A 69 7.13 8.68 4.36
C ASP A 69 6.75 10.10 4.83
N ALA A 70 5.46 10.45 4.81
CA ALA A 70 4.98 11.73 5.29
C ALA A 70 5.11 11.82 6.81
N ARG A 71 6.12 12.57 7.30
CA ARG A 71 6.12 13.06 8.67
C ARG A 71 5.10 14.19 8.81
N GLU A 72 4.40 14.25 9.94
CA GLU A 72 3.51 15.37 10.26
C GLU A 72 4.24 16.71 10.07
N GLY A 73 3.71 17.56 9.19
CA GLY A 73 4.25 18.89 8.93
C GLY A 73 5.26 19.02 7.79
N GLU A 74 5.70 17.91 7.16
CA GLU A 74 6.56 17.97 5.99
C GLU A 74 5.76 17.65 4.71
N PRO A 75 5.87 18.48 3.64
CA PRO A 75 5.22 18.16 2.38
C PRO A 75 5.78 16.83 1.85
N PRO A 76 4.92 15.94 1.32
CA PRO A 76 5.37 14.65 0.82
C PRO A 76 6.49 14.90 -0.22
N PRO A 77 7.64 14.20 -0.10
CA PRO A 77 8.71 14.42 -1.05
C PRO A 77 8.17 14.06 -2.44
N CYS A 78 8.18 15.04 -3.35
CA CYS A 78 7.80 14.83 -4.75
C CYS A 78 8.77 13.82 -5.37
N ARG A 79 8.46 12.53 -5.24
CA ARG A 79 9.34 11.42 -5.64
C ARG A 79 8.97 10.79 -6.98
N GLY A 80 7.97 11.32 -7.69
CA GLY A 80 7.60 10.81 -9.01
C GLY A 80 6.83 11.82 -9.88
N CYS A 81 7.14 11.81 -11.17
CA CYS A 81 6.33 12.43 -12.22
C CYS A 81 5.07 11.58 -12.46
N ILE A 82 3.87 12.14 -12.28
CA ILE A 82 2.58 11.47 -12.56
C ILE A 82 2.48 10.97 -14.01
N ALA A 83 3.09 11.69 -14.96
CA ALA A 83 3.08 11.32 -16.37
C ALA A 83 4.06 10.18 -16.72
N CYS A 84 5.08 9.94 -15.89
CA CYS A 84 6.26 9.17 -16.29
C CYS A 84 6.43 7.85 -15.53
N ASN A 85 5.77 7.67 -14.38
CA ASN A 85 5.80 6.44 -13.55
C ASN A 85 7.18 5.91 -13.09
N LEU A 86 8.29 6.54 -13.45
CA LEU A 86 9.64 6.17 -13.05
C LEU A 86 10.24 7.18 -12.07
N PHE A 87 11.18 6.66 -11.28
CA PHE A 87 11.85 7.20 -10.09
C PHE A 87 12.47 8.60 -10.24
N ARG A 88 13.11 9.03 -9.14
CA ARG A 88 13.79 10.31 -8.88
C ARG A 88 14.24 11.09 -10.12
N ARG A 89 14.17 12.42 -10.01
CA ARG A 89 14.54 13.43 -11.02
C ARG A 89 15.89 13.17 -11.72
N GLU A 90 16.81 12.52 -11.04
CA GLU A 90 18.16 12.14 -11.49
C GLU A 90 18.21 10.93 -12.44
N ASP A 91 17.16 10.09 -12.48
CA ASP A 91 17.09 8.86 -13.27
C ASP A 91 16.03 8.91 -14.41
N CYS A 92 15.42 10.08 -14.67
CA CYS A 92 14.42 10.23 -15.71
C CYS A 92 15.07 10.21 -17.11
N ALA A 93 14.96 9.07 -17.82
CA ALA A 93 15.48 8.90 -19.18
C ALA A 93 14.74 9.72 -20.26
N LEU A 94 13.62 10.36 -19.92
CA LEU A 94 12.85 11.25 -20.80
C LEU A 94 13.24 12.71 -20.54
N GLY A 95 14.41 13.11 -21.04
CA GLY A 95 14.64 14.48 -21.49
C GLY A 95 15.43 15.40 -20.57
N ALA A 96 16.73 15.50 -20.84
CA ALA A 96 17.37 16.77 -21.22
C ALA A 96 16.91 18.06 -20.50
N GLY A 97 16.87 18.04 -19.16
CA GLY A 97 16.85 19.25 -18.35
C GLY A 97 15.60 20.13 -18.42
N ARG A 98 14.44 19.63 -18.87
CA ARG A 98 13.18 20.40 -18.79
C ARG A 98 12.39 20.08 -17.51
N PRO A 99 12.09 21.07 -16.65
CA PRO A 99 11.26 20.82 -15.47
C PRO A 99 9.80 20.55 -15.87
N HIS A 100 9.22 19.48 -15.32
CA HIS A 100 7.77 19.25 -15.40
C HIS A 100 7.05 20.20 -14.44
N ALA A 101 6.12 20.99 -14.98
CA ALA A 101 5.41 22.04 -14.26
C ALA A 101 4.61 21.55 -13.03
N ALA A 102 4.30 20.25 -12.93
CA ALA A 102 3.46 19.70 -11.87
C ALA A 102 4.17 19.51 -10.51
N CYS A 103 5.48 19.73 -10.40
CA CYS A 103 6.24 19.63 -9.14
C CYS A 103 6.75 20.98 -8.61
N HIS A 104 6.33 22.10 -9.19
CA HIS A 104 6.75 23.43 -8.75
C HIS A 104 5.53 24.23 -8.26
N SER A 105 5.13 24.02 -7.02
CA SER A 105 4.63 25.14 -6.23
C SER A 105 5.86 25.95 -5.81
N GLU A 106 6.21 26.98 -6.58
CA GLU A 106 7.15 27.99 -6.11
C GLU A 106 6.62 28.56 -4.78
N PRO A 107 7.45 28.74 -3.74
CA PRO A 107 7.04 29.61 -2.65
C PRO A 107 6.85 31.00 -3.27
N ALA A 108 5.64 31.55 -3.12
CA ALA A 108 5.35 32.91 -3.52
C ALA A 108 6.46 33.83 -3.00
N ALA A 109 7.17 34.51 -3.91
CA ALA A 109 8.09 35.56 -3.54
C ALA A 109 7.32 36.61 -2.75
N THR A 110 7.56 36.66 -1.44
CA THR A 110 7.03 37.70 -0.57
C THR A 110 7.68 39.04 -0.99
N PRO A 111 6.90 40.12 -1.15
CA PRO A 111 7.40 41.42 -1.63
C PRO A 111 8.42 42.07 -0.68
#